data_AF-A0A6I3CEC6-F1
#
_entry.id   AF-A0A6I3CEC6-F1
#
_cell.length_a   1.000
_cell.length_b   1.000
_cell.length_c   1.000
_cell.angle_alpha   90.00
_cell.angle_beta   90.00
_cell.angle_gamma   90.00
#
_symmetry.space_group_name_H-M   'P 1'
#
loop_
_entity.id
_entity.type
_entity.pdbx_description
1 polymer ?
#
loop_
_entity_poly.entity_id
_entity_poly.type
_entity_poly.pdbx_seq_one_letter_code
_entity_poly.pdbx_strand_id
1 'polypeptide(L)'
;MTDFPNPFEEEAEQKWPDAFAESQRRLSSLTGEELEAVFEEGTSISQDLATALLEGHSADSQKVNGLIGRHYQWICNFWSPTPEAYIGLGQMYVEDPRFNAHYEEFTPGLAAFIALAIEEYVADSLT
;
A
#
# COMPACT_ATOMS: atom_id res chain seq x y z
N MET A 1 -9.38 22.76 -7.72
CA MET A 1 -8.21 22.05 -8.26
C MET A 1 -7.18 22.06 -7.16
N THR A 2 -7.22 21.07 -6.29
CA THR A 2 -6.23 20.91 -5.23
C THR A 2 -5.11 20.11 -5.87
N ASP A 3 -4.12 20.84 -6.37
CA ASP A 3 -2.83 20.29 -6.78
C ASP A 3 -2.14 19.87 -5.48
N PHE A 4 -2.31 18.61 -5.09
CA PHE A 4 -1.44 18.01 -4.08
C PHE A 4 -0.17 17.65 -4.83
N PRO A 5 0.95 18.35 -4.65
CA PRO A 5 2.21 17.90 -5.21
C PRO A 5 2.50 16.55 -4.58
N ASN A 6 2.26 15.49 -5.33
CA ASN A 6 2.54 14.13 -4.94
C ASN A 6 3.95 13.83 -5.49
N PRO A 7 5.01 13.97 -4.67
CA PRO A 7 6.39 13.84 -5.13
C PRO A 7 6.76 12.41 -5.60
N PHE A 8 5.79 11.50 -5.62
CA PHE A 8 5.91 10.11 -6.04
C PHE A 8 5.46 9.89 -7.49
N GLU A 9 4.82 10.89 -8.13
CA GLU A 9 4.22 10.77 -9.47
C GLU A 9 5.25 10.47 -10.56
N GLU A 10 6.32 11.26 -10.66
CA GLU A 10 7.31 11.15 -11.75
C GLU A 10 8.09 9.82 -11.75
N GLU A 11 8.28 9.19 -10.59
CA GLU A 11 9.03 7.94 -10.48
C GLU A 11 8.12 6.72 -10.64
N ALA A 12 6.89 6.78 -10.13
CA ALA A 12 5.86 5.78 -10.39
C ALA A 12 5.50 5.75 -11.88
N GLU A 13 5.44 6.91 -12.55
CA GLU A 13 5.25 6.99 -14.00
C GLU A 13 6.37 6.32 -14.79
N GLN A 14 7.63 6.42 -14.35
CA GLN A 14 8.76 5.77 -15.03
C GLN A 14 8.82 4.25 -14.79
N LYS A 15 8.52 3.79 -13.56
CA LYS A 15 8.60 2.36 -13.22
C LYS A 15 7.34 1.58 -13.62
N TRP A 16 6.16 2.20 -13.54
CA TRP A 16 4.87 1.59 -13.86
C TRP A 16 3.92 2.57 -14.58
N PRO A 17 4.23 2.97 -15.82
CA PRO A 17 3.48 3.99 -16.55
C PRO A 17 1.99 3.67 -16.70
N ASP A 18 1.64 2.41 -17.00
CA ASP A 18 0.24 1.99 -17.16
C ASP A 18 -0.55 2.02 -15.84
N ALA A 19 0.08 1.54 -14.75
CA ALA A 19 -0.50 1.57 -13.41
C ALA A 19 -0.71 2.99 -12.89
N PHE A 20 0.29 3.85 -13.12
CA PHE A 20 0.26 5.24 -12.74
C PHE A 20 -0.85 5.99 -13.49
N ALA A 21 -0.94 5.81 -14.81
CA ALA A 21 -2.00 6.41 -15.61
C ALA A 21 -3.40 5.93 -15.21
N GLU A 22 -3.55 4.65 -14.82
CA GLU A 22 -4.79 4.11 -14.28
C GLU A 22 -5.16 4.77 -12.94
N SER A 23 -4.20 4.84 -12.01
CA SER A 23 -4.36 5.52 -10.71
C SER A 23 -4.82 6.96 -10.87
N GLN A 24 -4.16 7.73 -11.75
CA GLN A 24 -4.55 9.11 -12.02
C GLN A 24 -5.97 9.23 -12.56
N ARG A 25 -6.36 8.35 -13.50
CA ARG A 25 -7.73 8.34 -14.03
C ARG A 25 -8.76 8.04 -12.95
N ARG A 26 -8.53 7.00 -12.14
CA ARG A 26 -9.47 6.61 -11.07
C ARG A 26 -9.57 7.70 -10.01
N LEU A 27 -8.45 8.23 -9.53
CA LEU A 27 -8.44 9.33 -8.55
C LEU A 27 -9.12 10.59 -9.08
N SER A 28 -8.89 10.95 -10.34
CA SER A 28 -9.53 12.13 -10.95
C SER A 28 -11.05 12.00 -11.10
N SER A 29 -11.58 10.77 -11.01
CA SER A 29 -13.01 10.48 -11.07
C SER A 29 -13.71 10.47 -9.72
N LEU A 30 -12.95 10.47 -8.61
CA LEU A 30 -13.49 10.51 -7.26
C LEU A 30 -13.88 11.92 -6.86
N THR A 31 -14.96 12.02 -6.09
CA THR A 31 -15.33 13.25 -5.37
C THR A 31 -14.37 13.50 -4.21
N GLY A 32 -14.37 14.72 -3.67
CA GLY A 32 -13.52 15.06 -2.52
C GLY A 32 -13.79 14.18 -1.28
N GLU A 33 -15.05 13.80 -1.06
CA GLU A 33 -15.46 12.94 0.06
C GLU A 33 -14.99 11.49 -0.14
N GLU A 34 -15.07 10.97 -1.35
CA GLU A 34 -14.54 9.63 -1.68
C GLU A 34 -13.00 9.60 -1.58
N LEU A 35 -12.33 10.67 -1.99
CA LEU A 35 -10.89 10.81 -1.86
C LEU A 35 -10.46 10.79 -0.39
N GLU A 36 -11.15 11.56 0.46
CA GLU A 36 -10.92 11.59 1.91
C GLU A 36 -11.12 10.20 2.54
N ALA A 37 -12.23 9.53 2.23
CA ALA A 37 -12.51 8.18 2.72
C ALA A 37 -11.43 7.16 2.32
N VAL A 38 -10.90 7.26 1.09
CA VAL A 38 -9.79 6.41 0.63
C VAL A 38 -8.51 6.68 1.43
N PHE A 39 -8.17 7.93 1.71
CA PHE A 39 -6.98 8.25 2.52
C PHE A 39 -7.12 7.85 4.00
N GLU A 40 -8.32 8.01 4.57
CA GLU A 40 -8.62 7.55 5.92
C GLU A 40 -8.48 6.03 6.04
N GLU A 41 -8.98 5.27 5.06
CA GLU A 41 -8.85 3.80 5.05
C GLU A 41 -7.38 3.37 4.96
N GLY A 42 -6.58 4.01 4.09
CA GLY A 42 -5.13 3.72 3.99
C GLY A 42 -4.39 3.99 5.31
N THR A 43 -4.78 5.06 6.02
CA THR A 43 -4.23 5.39 7.34
C THR A 43 -4.64 4.35 8.39
N SER A 44 -5.92 3.95 8.41
CA SER A 44 -6.43 2.92 9.33
C SER A 44 -5.71 1.58 9.12
N ILE A 45 -5.53 1.16 7.86
CA ILE A 45 -4.82 -0.09 7.54
C ILE A 45 -3.37 -0.04 8.05
N SER A 46 -2.68 1.09 7.84
CA SER A 46 -1.30 1.27 8.30
C SER A 46 -1.18 1.21 9.83
N GLN A 47 -2.14 1.81 10.55
CA GLN A 47 -2.20 1.75 12.02
C GLN A 47 -2.50 0.34 12.55
N ASP A 48 -3.41 -0.39 11.90
CA ASP A 48 -3.74 -1.77 12.27
C ASP A 48 -2.52 -2.69 12.06
N LEU A 49 -1.77 -2.51 10.96
CA LEU A 49 -0.54 -3.24 10.67
C LEU A 49 0.59 -2.89 11.66
N ALA A 50 0.74 -1.61 12.00
CA ALA A 50 1.67 -1.17 13.05
C ALA A 50 1.34 -1.81 14.40
N THR A 51 0.06 -1.85 14.76
CA THR A 51 -0.40 -2.50 15.99
C THR A 51 -0.09 -3.99 15.97
N ALA A 52 -0.34 -4.69 14.86
CA ALA A 52 -0.01 -6.11 14.72
C ALA A 52 1.50 -6.37 14.88
N LEU A 53 2.35 -5.51 14.32
CA LEU A 53 3.80 -5.57 14.48
C LEU A 53 4.22 -5.38 15.95
N LEU A 54 3.67 -4.37 16.63
CA LEU A 54 3.96 -4.10 18.04
C LEU A 54 3.49 -5.23 18.99
N GLU A 55 2.39 -5.89 18.65
CA GLU A 55 1.89 -7.08 19.35
C GLU A 55 2.71 -8.34 19.08
N GLY A 56 3.66 -8.30 18.13
CA GLY A 56 4.54 -9.42 17.79
C GLY A 56 3.87 -10.46 16.88
N HIS A 57 2.83 -10.09 16.13
CA HIS A 57 2.27 -10.97 15.11
C HIS A 57 3.26 -11.19 13.97
N SER A 58 3.32 -12.43 13.47
CA SER A 58 4.09 -12.77 12.27
C SER A 58 3.38 -12.32 11.00
N ALA A 59 4.15 -12.05 9.94
CA ALA A 59 3.66 -11.60 8.64
C ALA A 59 2.71 -12.60 7.97
N ASP A 60 2.91 -13.90 8.22
CA ASP A 60 2.09 -15.02 7.74
C ASP A 60 0.86 -15.31 8.62
N SER A 61 0.67 -14.56 9.71
CA SER A 61 -0.46 -14.80 10.62
C SER A 61 -1.80 -14.46 9.95
N GLN A 62 -2.85 -15.21 10.28
CA GLN A 62 -4.20 -14.97 9.75
C GLN A 62 -4.69 -13.52 9.97
N LYS A 63 -4.32 -12.92 11.11
CA LYS A 63 -4.65 -11.51 11.40
C LYS A 63 -4.00 -10.57 10.39
N VAL A 64 -2.70 -10.76 10.13
CA VAL A 64 -1.95 -9.91 9.21
C VAL A 64 -2.38 -10.15 7.77
N ASN A 65 -2.60 -11.41 7.37
CA ASN A 65 -3.14 -11.77 6.05
C ASN A 65 -4.48 -11.04 5.78
N GLY A 66 -5.39 -10.99 6.77
CA GLY A 66 -6.64 -10.23 6.66
C GLY A 66 -6.44 -8.72 6.49
N LEU A 67 -5.45 -8.13 7.16
CA LEU A 67 -5.09 -6.72 6.99
C LEU A 67 -4.48 -6.44 5.62
N ILE A 68 -3.64 -7.34 5.11
CA ILE A 68 -3.08 -7.24 3.76
C ILE A 68 -4.15 -7.46 2.69
N GLY A 69 -5.16 -8.28 2.95
CA GLY A 69 -6.35 -8.38 2.10
C GLY A 69 -7.10 -7.04 2.01
N ARG A 70 -7.29 -6.34 3.14
CA ARG A 70 -7.84 -4.96 3.14
C ARG A 70 -6.93 -4.01 2.37
N HIS A 71 -5.62 -4.06 2.60
CA HIS A 71 -4.62 -3.27 1.87
C HIS A 71 -4.70 -3.49 0.35
N TYR A 72 -4.82 -4.75 -0.09
CA TYR A 72 -4.94 -5.08 -1.50
C TYR A 72 -6.22 -4.50 -2.12
N GLN A 73 -7.36 -4.59 -1.43
CA GLN A 73 -8.61 -3.96 -1.88
C GLN A 73 -8.49 -2.43 -1.92
N TRP A 74 -7.79 -1.84 -0.96
CA TRP A 74 -7.51 -0.41 -0.94
C TRP A 74 -6.66 0.01 -2.15
N ILE A 75 -5.58 -0.72 -2.45
CA ILE A 75 -4.77 -0.52 -3.67
C ILE A 75 -5.60 -0.69 -4.94
N CYS A 76 -6.53 -1.64 -4.94
CA CYS A 76 -7.45 -1.88 -6.05
C CYS A 76 -8.37 -0.69 -6.37
N ASN A 77 -8.49 0.33 -5.51
CA ASN A 77 -9.18 1.58 -5.86
C ASN A 77 -8.37 2.44 -6.84
N PHE A 78 -7.05 2.33 -6.81
CA PHE A 78 -6.13 3.13 -7.64
C PHE A 78 -5.80 2.41 -8.95
N TRP A 79 -5.43 1.14 -8.88
CA TRP A 79 -5.08 0.34 -10.06
C TRP A 79 -5.30 -1.13 -9.75
N SER A 80 -5.31 -1.99 -10.77
CA SER A 80 -5.48 -3.44 -10.55
C SER A 80 -4.14 -4.16 -10.70
N PRO A 81 -3.34 -4.31 -9.62
CA PRO A 81 -2.04 -4.95 -9.69
C PRO A 81 -2.17 -6.45 -9.96
N THR A 82 -1.21 -7.01 -10.72
CA THR A 82 -0.98 -8.46 -10.70
C THR A 82 -0.29 -8.87 -9.40
N PRO A 83 -0.27 -10.16 -9.04
CA PRO A 83 0.48 -10.65 -7.87
C PRO A 83 1.94 -10.17 -7.84
N GLU A 84 2.63 -10.21 -8.98
CA GLU A 84 4.03 -9.77 -9.11
C GLU A 84 4.16 -8.25 -8.93
N ALA A 85 3.21 -7.48 -9.47
CA ALA A 85 3.18 -6.04 -9.33
C ALA A 85 2.91 -5.62 -7.88
N TYR A 86 2.07 -6.38 -7.16
CA TYR A 86 1.79 -6.13 -5.75
C TYR A 86 3.00 -6.44 -4.86
N ILE A 87 3.73 -7.52 -5.13
CA ILE A 87 5.02 -7.79 -4.47
C ILE A 87 6.04 -6.66 -4.75
N GLY A 88 6.14 -6.22 -6.01
CA GLY A 88 7.03 -5.11 -6.38
C GLY A 88 6.68 -3.80 -5.66
N LEU A 89 5.40 -3.55 -5.38
CA LEU A 89 4.96 -2.42 -4.56
C LEU A 89 5.48 -2.53 -3.12
N GLY A 90 5.39 -3.71 -2.51
CA GLY A 90 5.93 -3.96 -1.17
C GLY A 90 7.43 -3.73 -1.09
N GLN A 91 8.20 -4.22 -2.07
CA GLN A 91 9.65 -3.98 -2.16
C GLN A 91 9.98 -2.48 -2.25
N MET A 92 9.20 -1.74 -3.03
CA MET A 92 9.36 -0.30 -3.17
C MET A 92 9.17 0.44 -1.84
N TYR A 93 8.24 0.01 -0.97
CA TYR A 93 8.06 0.61 0.36
C TYR A 93 9.31 0.52 1.25
N VAL A 94 10.19 -0.45 0.98
CA VAL A 94 11.45 -0.65 1.71
C VAL A 94 12.61 0.06 1.01
N GLU A 95 12.69 -0.04 -0.32
CA GLU A 95 13.81 0.47 -1.11
C GLU A 95 13.79 1.99 -1.28
N ASP A 96 12.59 2.60 -1.35
CA ASP A 96 12.44 4.05 -1.49
C ASP A 96 12.44 4.72 -0.10
N PRO A 97 13.44 5.57 0.22
CA PRO A 97 13.54 6.19 1.53
C PRO A 97 12.33 7.03 1.93
N ARG A 98 11.55 7.53 0.94
CA ARG A 98 10.39 8.39 1.20
C ARG A 98 9.21 7.57 1.70
N PHE A 99 8.91 6.44 1.03
CA PHE A 99 7.88 5.52 1.48
C PHE A 99 8.30 4.81 2.76
N ASN A 100 9.57 4.43 2.85
CA ASN A 100 10.11 3.85 4.06
C ASN A 100 9.89 4.80 5.25
N ALA A 101 10.31 6.06 5.13
CA ALA A 101 10.11 7.06 6.19
C ALA A 101 8.65 7.18 6.62
N HIS A 102 7.70 7.21 5.68
CA HIS A 102 6.27 7.29 6.01
C HIS A 102 5.79 6.12 6.89
N TYR A 103 6.15 4.89 6.55
CA TYR A 103 5.75 3.73 7.36
C TYR A 103 6.53 3.64 8.69
N GLU A 104 7.80 4.01 8.69
CA GLU A 104 8.62 4.06 9.90
C GLU A 104 8.12 5.11 10.92
N GLU A 105 7.38 6.14 10.50
CA GLU A 105 6.69 7.08 11.40
C GLU A 105 5.62 6.42 12.27
N PHE A 106 4.97 5.35 11.79
CA PHE A 106 3.97 4.61 12.57
C PHE A 106 4.63 3.69 13.59
N THR A 107 5.60 2.88 13.15
CA THR A 107 6.36 1.97 14.00
C THR A 107 7.64 1.56 13.27
N PRO A 108 8.80 1.52 13.96
CA PRO A 108 10.04 1.04 13.36
C PRO A 108 9.94 -0.37 12.78
N GLY A 109 10.37 -0.56 11.54
CA GLY A 109 10.31 -1.83 10.81
C GLY A 109 8.97 -2.11 10.12
N LEU A 110 8.01 -1.19 10.16
CA LEU A 110 6.70 -1.39 9.54
C LEU A 110 6.80 -1.57 8.02
N ALA A 111 7.64 -0.80 7.33
CA ALA A 111 7.78 -0.91 5.88
C ALA A 111 8.19 -2.33 5.46
N ALA A 112 9.21 -2.89 6.14
CA ALA A 112 9.69 -4.24 5.89
C ALA A 112 8.66 -5.30 6.28
N PHE A 113 7.91 -5.07 7.36
CA PHE A 113 6.83 -5.96 7.78
C PHE A 113 5.70 -6.03 6.75
N ILE A 114 5.26 -4.90 6.20
CA ILE A 114 4.24 -4.85 5.16
C ILE A 114 4.73 -5.56 3.90
N ALA A 115 5.97 -5.31 3.48
CA ALA A 115 6.55 -5.96 2.30
C ALA A 115 6.54 -7.49 2.42
N LEU A 116 7.00 -8.02 3.56
CA LEU A 116 6.96 -9.46 3.85
C LEU A 116 5.53 -9.99 3.88
N ALA A 117 4.60 -9.28 4.51
CA ALA A 117 3.21 -9.70 4.61
C ALA A 117 2.49 -9.70 3.25
N ILE A 118 2.88 -8.83 2.32
CA ILE A 118 2.43 -8.87 0.92
C ILE A 118 2.89 -10.14 0.22
N GLU A 119 4.17 -10.53 0.38
CA GLU A 119 4.70 -11.76 -0.21
C GLU A 119 3.95 -12.99 0.31
N GLU A 120 3.74 -13.07 1.63
CA GLU A 120 2.98 -14.16 2.26
C GLU A 120 1.52 -14.19 1.79
N TYR A 121 0.85 -13.03 1.71
CA TYR A 121 -0.53 -12.95 1.22
C TYR A 121 -0.67 -13.43 -0.23
N VAL A 122 0.26 -13.05 -1.10
CA VAL A 122 0.27 -13.50 -2.50
C VAL A 122 0.52 -14.99 -2.60
N ALA A 123 1.45 -15.52 -1.79
CA ALA A 123 1.72 -16.96 -1.74
C ALA A 123 0.50 -17.77 -1.27
N ASP A 124 -0.19 -17.29 -0.23
CA ASP A 124 -1.40 -17.91 0.33
C ASP A 124 -2.59 -17.84 -0.66
N SER A 125 -2.78 -16.71 -1.34
CA SER A 125 -3.88 -16.50 -2.30
C SER A 125 -3.77 -17.33 -3.60
N LEU A 126 -2.60 -17.94 -3.86
CA LEU A 126 -2.33 -18.79 -5.02
C LEU A 126 -2.42 -20.30 -4.70
N THR A 127 -2.90 -20.68 -3.51
CA THR A 127 -3.06 -22.08 -3.06
C THR A 127 -4.52 -22.54 -3.13
#